data_AF-A0A1F9Z6D7-F1
#
_entry.id   AF-A0A1F9Z6D7-F1
#
_cell.length_a   1.000
_cell.length_b   1.000
_cell.length_c   1.000
_cell.angle_alpha   90.00
_cell.angle_beta   90.00
_cell.angle_gamma   90.00
#
_symmetry.space_group_name_H-M   'P 1'
#
loop_
_entity.id
_entity.type
_entity.pdbx_description
1 polymer ?
#
loop_
_entity_poly.entity_id
_entity_poly.type
_entity_poly.pdbx_seq_one_letter_code
_entity_poly.pdbx_strand_id
1 'polypeptide(L)'
;MFNLFKKSGFSRIAVFSCAVLFLFVTSSVKLMALMDNYSPSYPSAPIQTQSETIPATETAALEYYPAQVIDLYLISIENVPAWWSSVLNMNPSIESAIQDLQRKCSQLKIRKHVITRLGYGRDLQYTPYINTAKNTKNNAFLIPYVYFYPGLTNSSWDSIGIDYSFYDSNKIKGRINIDGRIRDGYAMCDMYNHAVRYPEEERLYNKAKTSAILGGEPVPEISLRMLLEKINTAPPEELKNIILINLNGELLPLPPMRNYSDAAKDLQNFQNVRVVTHPENIQYASGSAVNLRVYSYVLNPEDWDTDASLPAITIYIKDIEINESDKIRVDKIIGSNVIDYNRITNIGLGPETFDISYPGDGTLITLRESPLRHPKNPSSDKGLDVANRLYVLEYIPCPVEKDFSKDLISKGDGAKNTARWIISIDDLPNNQYTIETRIGNDVTTGTLNNNPSNLSKTYFWIGQEPPETEKYQFIGDPRCEL
;
A
#
# COMPACT_ATOMS: atom_id res chain seq x y z
N MET A 1 4.50 13.16 -6.75
CA MET A 1 5.82 13.25 -6.09
C MET A 1 6.18 14.67 -5.67
N PHE A 2 6.57 15.61 -6.56
CA PHE A 2 7.03 16.95 -6.15
C PHE A 2 6.13 17.68 -5.14
N ASN A 3 4.80 17.62 -5.28
CA ASN A 3 3.89 18.27 -4.31
C ASN A 3 3.99 17.69 -2.88
N LEU A 4 4.26 16.39 -2.73
CA LEU A 4 4.49 15.71 -1.43
C LEU A 4 5.86 16.05 -0.79
N PHE A 5 6.81 16.61 -1.57
CA PHE A 5 8.08 17.14 -1.03
C PHE A 5 8.07 18.67 -0.89
N LYS A 6 7.12 19.36 -1.53
CA LYS A 6 7.04 20.83 -1.58
C LYS A 6 6.13 21.42 -0.49
N LYS A 7 5.17 20.64 0.02
CA LYS A 7 4.19 21.08 1.05
C LYS A 7 4.82 21.27 2.44
N SER A 8 5.92 20.55 2.73
CA SER A 8 6.52 20.39 4.06
C SER A 8 7.64 21.38 4.42
N GLY A 9 7.86 22.42 3.62
CA GLY A 9 8.66 23.60 4.02
C GLY A 9 10.17 23.37 4.24
N PHE A 10 10.71 22.20 3.86
CA PHE A 10 12.12 21.87 4.06
C PHE A 10 13.08 22.83 3.36
N SER A 11 14.08 23.32 4.10
CA SER A 11 15.12 24.22 3.56
C SER A 11 16.15 23.49 2.69
N ARG A 12 16.44 22.21 2.98
CA ARG A 12 17.33 21.33 2.21
C ARG A 12 16.90 19.86 2.35
N ILE A 13 16.45 19.24 1.26
CA ILE A 13 16.49 17.78 1.09
C ILE A 13 17.54 17.50 0.01
N ALA A 14 18.48 16.60 0.30
CA ALA A 14 19.41 16.08 -0.70
C ALA A 14 19.04 14.62 -1.01
N VAL A 15 18.39 14.41 -2.16
CA VAL A 15 18.10 13.06 -2.69
C VAL A 15 19.26 12.65 -3.58
N PHE A 16 20.01 11.63 -3.18
CA PHE A 16 21.08 11.06 -4.00
C PHE A 16 20.62 9.75 -4.65
N SER A 17 20.62 9.71 -5.99
CA SER A 17 20.64 8.44 -6.73
C SER A 17 22.07 7.89 -6.73
N CYS A 18 22.23 6.57 -6.67
CA CYS A 18 23.57 6.00 -6.46
C CYS A 18 24.53 6.20 -7.66
N ALA A 19 24.03 6.57 -8.83
CA ALA A 19 24.85 6.99 -9.97
C ALA A 19 25.70 8.25 -9.64
N VAL A 20 25.15 9.17 -8.85
CA VAL A 20 25.89 10.35 -8.34
C VAL A 20 26.91 9.90 -7.29
N LEU A 21 26.53 9.00 -6.38
CA LEU A 21 27.41 8.52 -5.32
C LEU A 21 28.63 7.76 -5.86
N PHE A 22 28.47 6.99 -6.94
CA PHE A 22 29.59 6.27 -7.57
C PHE A 22 30.68 7.22 -8.12
N LEU A 23 30.30 8.39 -8.63
CA LEU A 23 31.26 9.44 -9.04
C LEU A 23 32.03 10.01 -7.83
N PHE A 24 31.39 10.17 -6.67
CA PHE A 24 32.04 10.63 -5.43
C PHE A 24 32.87 9.55 -4.71
N VAL A 25 32.69 8.27 -5.02
CA VAL A 25 33.47 7.16 -4.43
C VAL A 25 34.62 6.71 -5.33
N THR A 26 34.49 6.82 -6.65
CA THR A 26 35.55 6.46 -7.61
C THR A 26 36.52 7.61 -7.94
N SER A 27 36.13 8.86 -7.66
CA SER A 27 37.05 10.00 -7.66
C SER A 27 37.30 10.48 -6.22
N SER A 28 38.52 10.91 -5.89
CA SER A 28 38.93 11.32 -4.54
C SER A 28 38.36 12.68 -4.10
N VAL A 29 37.13 13.00 -4.51
CA VAL A 29 36.50 14.32 -4.35
C VAL A 29 35.85 14.43 -2.98
N LYS A 30 36.64 14.96 -2.03
CA LYS A 30 36.22 15.80 -0.90
C LYS A 30 34.71 15.77 -0.59
N LEU A 31 34.30 15.02 0.45
CA LEU A 31 33.10 15.33 1.24
C LEU A 31 33.36 16.55 2.15
N MET A 32 33.88 17.63 1.56
CA MET A 32 34.48 18.79 2.24
C MET A 32 34.10 20.06 1.49
N ALA A 33 32.78 20.27 1.36
CA ALA A 33 32.15 21.40 0.66
C ALA A 33 31.13 22.15 1.53
N LEU A 34 31.22 22.00 2.86
CA LEU A 34 30.39 22.68 3.86
C LEU A 34 31.17 23.33 5.01
N MET A 35 32.51 23.30 4.97
CA MET A 35 33.38 23.94 5.98
C MET A 35 34.59 24.71 5.38
N ASP A 36 34.70 24.82 4.05
CA ASP A 36 35.74 25.63 3.40
C ASP A 36 35.36 27.13 3.50
N ASN A 37 35.68 27.76 4.63
CA ASN A 37 35.55 29.21 4.82
C ASN A 37 36.76 29.83 5.54
N TYR A 38 37.97 29.32 5.26
CA TYR A 38 39.23 30.03 5.50
C TYR A 38 40.26 29.68 4.41
N SER A 39 40.98 30.72 3.96
CA SER A 39 42.14 30.67 3.06
C SER A 39 43.33 31.31 3.80
N PRO A 40 44.61 31.19 3.39
CA PRO A 40 45.07 30.86 2.04
C PRO A 40 46.32 29.94 1.91
N SER A 41 46.83 29.87 0.68
CA SER A 41 48.21 29.57 0.23
C SER A 41 48.70 28.10 0.11
N TYR A 42 48.97 27.75 -1.16
CA TYR A 42 49.98 26.80 -1.65
C TYR A 42 51.37 27.51 -1.73
N PRO A 43 52.55 26.85 -1.90
CA PRO A 43 52.75 25.72 -2.83
C PRO A 43 53.82 24.64 -2.52
N SER A 44 53.96 23.72 -3.49
CA SER A 44 55.11 22.83 -3.79
C SER A 44 55.20 21.47 -3.07
N ALA A 45 56.03 20.59 -3.65
CA ALA A 45 56.05 19.12 -3.52
C ALA A 45 57.42 18.66 -2.93
N PRO A 46 57.74 17.36 -2.66
CA PRO A 46 57.14 16.13 -3.19
C PRO A 46 56.91 14.98 -2.19
N ILE A 47 56.67 13.77 -2.73
CA ILE A 47 56.37 12.52 -2.02
C ILE A 47 57.51 12.07 -1.10
N GLN A 48 57.18 11.73 0.16
CA GLN A 48 57.92 10.74 0.95
C GLN A 48 56.95 9.83 1.72
N THR A 49 57.21 8.53 1.70
CA THR A 49 56.63 7.56 2.62
C THR A 49 57.60 7.35 3.79
N GLN A 50 57.21 7.75 5.00
CA GLN A 50 57.81 7.25 6.23
C GLN A 50 56.72 6.90 7.25
N SER A 51 56.93 5.79 7.93
CA SER A 51 56.24 5.42 9.16
C SER A 51 56.86 6.16 10.36
N GLU A 52 56.22 6.05 11.52
CA GLU A 52 56.77 6.43 12.83
C GLU A 52 57.07 7.91 13.06
N THR A 53 56.08 8.62 13.61
CA THR A 53 56.29 9.28 14.90
C THR A 53 54.97 9.48 15.63
N ILE A 54 54.92 9.13 16.91
CA ILE A 54 53.84 9.53 17.83
C ILE A 54 54.40 10.69 18.65
N PRO A 55 53.92 11.93 18.48
CA PRO A 55 54.12 12.99 19.46
C PRO A 55 53.24 12.70 20.68
N ALA A 56 53.84 12.65 21.86
CA ALA A 56 53.09 12.52 23.11
C ALA A 56 52.51 13.88 23.54
N THR A 57 51.36 13.84 24.21
CA THR A 57 50.83 14.92 25.06
C THR A 57 50.76 16.32 24.43
N GLU A 58 49.82 16.51 23.51
CA GLU A 58 48.97 17.70 23.66
C GLU A 58 47.92 17.40 24.74
N THR A 59 48.03 18.04 25.91
CA THR A 59 46.84 18.31 26.74
C THR A 59 46.11 19.50 26.13
N ALA A 60 45.67 19.34 24.88
CA ALA A 60 44.69 20.24 24.30
C ALA A 60 43.47 20.24 25.24
N ALA A 61 42.92 21.42 25.51
CA ALA A 61 41.54 21.48 25.93
C ALA A 61 40.74 20.81 24.81
N LEU A 62 40.16 19.64 25.07
CA LEU A 62 39.29 18.95 24.11
C LEU A 62 38.12 19.90 23.84
N GLU A 63 38.21 20.64 22.73
CA GLU A 63 37.14 21.49 22.26
C GLU A 63 35.88 20.64 22.17
N TYR A 64 34.87 21.03 22.94
CA TYR A 64 33.62 20.29 23.01
C TYR A 64 32.79 20.60 21.76
N TYR A 65 33.22 20.02 20.63
CA TYR A 65 32.43 19.93 19.42
C TYR A 65 31.19 19.07 19.75
N PRO A 66 29.97 19.62 19.69
CA PRO A 66 28.77 18.87 20.04
C PRO A 66 28.58 17.71 19.06
N ALA A 67 28.27 16.52 19.60
CA ALA A 67 28.14 15.30 18.81
C ALA A 67 27.05 15.47 17.73
N GLN A 68 27.46 15.39 16.47
CA GLN A 68 26.56 15.59 15.33
C GLN A 68 25.81 14.29 15.06
N VAL A 69 24.50 14.30 15.24
CA VAL A 69 23.63 13.17 14.89
C VAL A 69 23.00 13.43 13.52
N ILE A 70 23.17 12.49 12.59
CA ILE A 70 22.56 12.55 11.25
C ILE A 70 21.72 11.29 11.05
N ASP A 71 20.47 11.46 10.64
CA ASP A 71 19.60 10.36 10.24
C ASP A 71 19.72 10.09 8.74
N LEU A 72 20.12 8.87 8.40
CA LEU A 72 20.39 8.40 7.06
C LEU A 72 19.36 7.33 6.71
N TYR A 73 18.42 7.69 5.84
CA TYR A 73 17.38 6.79 5.33
C TYR A 73 17.84 6.18 4.01
N LEU A 74 18.04 4.86 4.00
CA LEU A 74 18.44 4.08 2.83
C LEU A 74 17.21 3.39 2.23
N ILE A 75 16.80 3.79 1.02
CA ILE A 75 15.73 3.13 0.29
C ILE A 75 16.32 1.92 -0.44
N SER A 76 15.93 0.73 0.02
CA SER A 76 16.56 -0.56 -0.30
C SER A 76 15.49 -1.64 -0.47
N ILE A 77 14.53 -1.40 -1.35
CA ILE A 77 13.29 -2.19 -1.44
C ILE A 77 13.60 -3.62 -1.89
N GLU A 78 13.20 -4.60 -1.06
CA GLU A 78 13.60 -6.01 -1.18
C GLU A 78 12.95 -6.75 -2.36
N ASN A 79 11.84 -6.23 -2.86
CA ASN A 79 10.99 -6.86 -3.87
C ASN A 79 10.66 -5.95 -5.07
N VAL A 80 11.52 -4.96 -5.35
CA VAL A 80 11.48 -4.11 -6.55
C VAL A 80 12.84 -4.20 -7.25
N PRO A 81 12.88 -4.41 -8.59
CA PRO A 81 14.14 -4.52 -9.30
C PRO A 81 14.89 -3.18 -9.25
N ALA A 82 16.17 -3.25 -8.93
CA ALA A 82 17.08 -2.12 -9.05
C ALA A 82 17.77 -2.17 -10.42
N TRP A 83 17.81 -1.05 -11.14
CA TRP A 83 18.01 -1.09 -12.60
C TRP A 83 19.44 -1.50 -13.02
N TRP A 84 20.46 -0.77 -12.57
CA TRP A 84 21.88 -1.02 -12.89
C TRP A 84 22.70 -1.46 -11.67
N SER A 85 22.05 -1.68 -10.52
CA SER A 85 22.74 -1.63 -9.23
C SER A 85 22.21 -2.68 -8.26
N SER A 86 23.06 -3.65 -7.88
CA SER A 86 22.69 -4.75 -7.00
C SER A 86 22.54 -4.29 -5.54
N VAL A 87 21.29 -4.16 -5.09
CA VAL A 87 20.94 -3.79 -3.69
C VAL A 87 21.60 -4.74 -2.67
N LEU A 88 21.83 -6.00 -3.05
CA LEU A 88 22.54 -7.00 -2.25
C LEU A 88 23.99 -6.59 -1.97
N ASN A 89 24.67 -6.01 -2.96
CA ASN A 89 26.08 -5.59 -2.89
C ASN A 89 26.23 -4.15 -2.36
N MET A 90 25.24 -3.28 -2.60
CA MET A 90 25.25 -1.87 -2.19
C MET A 90 25.12 -1.67 -0.68
N ASN A 91 24.24 -2.42 -0.01
CA ASN A 91 24.05 -2.27 1.43
C ASN A 91 25.37 -2.50 2.21
N PRO A 92 26.09 -3.64 2.08
CA PRO A 92 27.39 -3.84 2.74
C PRO A 92 28.43 -2.76 2.41
N SER A 93 28.42 -2.26 1.18
CA SER A 93 29.32 -1.18 0.74
C SER A 93 29.06 0.12 1.52
N ILE A 94 27.78 0.45 1.76
CA ILE A 94 27.39 1.62 2.54
C ILE A 94 27.62 1.41 4.04
N GLU A 95 27.40 0.21 4.60
CA GLU A 95 27.80 -0.08 5.99
C GLU A 95 29.30 0.18 6.21
N SER A 96 30.15 -0.27 5.28
CA SER A 96 31.60 -0.06 5.33
C SER A 96 31.97 1.42 5.28
N ALA A 97 31.34 2.19 4.39
CA ALA A 97 31.53 3.63 4.26
C ALA A 97 31.08 4.39 5.52
N ILE A 98 29.92 4.04 6.10
CA ILE A 98 29.43 4.58 7.38
C ILE A 98 30.45 4.30 8.49
N GLN A 99 30.91 3.05 8.63
CA GLN A 99 31.88 2.67 9.66
C GLN A 99 33.23 3.36 9.48
N ASP A 100 33.71 3.59 8.26
CA ASP A 100 34.93 4.36 7.99
C ASP A 100 34.76 5.86 8.33
N LEU A 101 33.66 6.48 7.92
CA LEU A 101 33.33 7.87 8.27
C LEU A 101 33.24 8.07 9.78
N GLN A 102 32.58 7.18 10.52
CA GLN A 102 32.45 7.28 11.98
C GLN A 102 33.76 6.96 12.74
N ARG A 103 34.68 6.19 12.14
CA ARG A 103 36.04 5.99 12.70
C ARG A 103 36.92 7.23 12.49
N LYS A 104 36.78 7.92 11.36
CA LYS A 104 37.53 9.15 11.04
C LYS A 104 36.97 10.37 11.75
N CYS A 105 35.65 10.42 11.96
CA CYS A 105 34.93 11.49 12.63
C CYS A 105 34.20 10.93 13.86
N SER A 106 34.91 10.72 14.96
CA SER A 106 34.39 10.09 16.19
C SER A 106 33.20 10.81 16.84
N GLN A 107 33.01 12.09 16.54
CA GLN A 107 31.89 12.92 16.99
C GLN A 107 30.63 12.80 16.10
N LEU A 108 30.74 12.13 14.95
CA LEU A 108 29.64 11.93 13.99
C LEU A 108 28.89 10.63 14.29
N LYS A 109 27.61 10.75 14.69
CA LYS A 109 26.71 9.62 14.94
C LYS A 109 25.68 9.49 13.82
N ILE A 110 25.96 8.59 12.87
CA ILE A 110 25.00 8.25 11.81
C ILE A 110 23.97 7.27 12.38
N ARG A 111 22.69 7.67 12.42
CA ARG A 111 21.53 6.81 12.66
C ARG A 111 21.02 6.32 11.31
N LYS A 112 21.32 5.09 10.96
CA LYS A 112 20.91 4.47 9.69
C LYS A 112 19.56 3.77 9.87
N HIS A 113 18.62 4.06 8.96
CA HIS A 113 17.29 3.42 8.86
C HIS A 113 17.18 2.81 7.46
N VAL A 114 16.89 1.51 7.34
CA VAL A 114 16.93 0.75 6.07
C VAL A 114 15.52 0.35 5.63
N ILE A 115 14.97 1.08 4.67
CA ILE A 115 13.61 0.91 4.19
C ILE A 115 13.56 -0.22 3.16
N THR A 116 13.11 -1.41 3.56
CA THR A 116 12.99 -2.58 2.67
C THR A 116 11.58 -2.84 2.13
N ARG A 117 10.51 -2.38 2.80
CA ARG A 117 9.12 -2.57 2.32
C ARG A 117 8.63 -1.40 1.47
N LEU A 118 7.86 -1.68 0.42
CA LEU A 118 6.95 -0.68 -0.18
C LEU A 118 5.83 -0.29 0.80
N GLY A 119 5.13 -1.30 1.32
CA GLY A 119 4.01 -1.21 2.25
C GLY A 119 3.65 -2.60 2.79
N TYR A 120 2.46 -2.79 3.34
CA TYR A 120 1.91 -4.13 3.65
C TYR A 120 0.85 -4.51 2.61
N GLY A 121 0.93 -5.73 2.06
CA GLY A 121 0.03 -6.20 1.00
C GLY A 121 -1.37 -6.55 1.52
N ARG A 122 -2.39 -6.38 0.68
CA ARG A 122 -3.80 -6.68 1.00
C ARG A 122 -4.09 -8.18 1.10
N ASP A 123 -3.69 -8.92 0.07
CA ASP A 123 -3.96 -10.35 0.00
C ASP A 123 -2.99 -11.10 0.93
N LEU A 124 -3.55 -11.72 1.97
CA LEU A 124 -2.83 -12.47 3.00
C LEU A 124 -2.26 -13.80 2.49
N GLN A 125 -2.82 -14.34 1.40
CA GLN A 125 -2.39 -15.60 0.78
C GLN A 125 -1.37 -15.38 -0.34
N TYR A 126 -1.14 -14.14 -0.76
CA TYR A 126 -0.19 -13.81 -1.82
C TYR A 126 1.22 -14.34 -1.49
N THR A 127 1.64 -15.36 -2.26
CA THR A 127 2.88 -16.13 -2.09
C THR A 127 3.61 -16.23 -3.43
N PRO A 128 4.19 -15.14 -3.93
CA PRO A 128 4.89 -15.18 -5.21
C PRO A 128 6.12 -16.09 -5.13
N TYR A 129 6.45 -16.68 -6.27
CA TYR A 129 7.44 -17.73 -6.40
C TYR A 129 8.84 -17.17 -6.62
N ILE A 130 9.84 -17.79 -5.99
CA ILE A 130 11.27 -17.53 -6.21
C ILE A 130 12.02 -18.85 -6.38
N ASN A 131 12.91 -18.89 -7.38
CA ASN A 131 13.73 -20.05 -7.71
C ASN A 131 15.13 -19.92 -7.07
N THR A 132 15.47 -20.85 -6.17
CA THR A 132 16.80 -20.96 -5.54
C THR A 132 17.51 -22.28 -5.83
N ALA A 133 16.79 -23.30 -6.32
CA ALA A 133 17.33 -24.62 -6.67
C ALA A 133 17.59 -24.82 -8.18
N LYS A 134 16.94 -24.03 -9.05
CA LYS A 134 17.08 -24.12 -10.52
C LYS A 134 17.25 -22.74 -11.14
N ASN A 135 18.00 -22.66 -12.23
CA ASN A 135 18.26 -21.43 -12.95
C ASN A 135 17.09 -21.03 -13.87
N THR A 136 16.72 -19.75 -13.87
CA THR A 136 15.64 -19.19 -14.71
C THR A 136 15.81 -19.47 -16.21
N LYS A 137 17.05 -19.53 -16.72
CA LYS A 137 17.36 -19.77 -18.14
C LYS A 137 17.76 -21.23 -18.44
N ASN A 138 17.40 -22.18 -17.58
CA ASN A 138 17.52 -23.60 -17.90
C ASN A 138 16.33 -24.02 -18.78
N ASN A 139 16.56 -24.46 -20.01
CA ASN A 139 15.50 -24.86 -20.95
C ASN A 139 14.63 -26.04 -20.45
N ALA A 140 15.09 -26.80 -19.45
CA ALA A 140 14.32 -27.86 -18.79
C ALA A 140 13.66 -27.39 -17.46
N PHE A 141 13.65 -26.08 -17.18
CA PHE A 141 12.95 -25.48 -16.04
C PHE A 141 11.75 -24.68 -16.51
N LEU A 142 10.56 -25.28 -16.38
CA LEU A 142 9.30 -24.57 -16.52
C LEU A 142 9.05 -23.76 -15.25
N ILE A 143 8.77 -22.46 -15.39
CA ILE A 143 8.41 -21.57 -14.27
C ILE A 143 6.99 -21.97 -13.80
N PRO A 144 6.80 -22.46 -12.57
CA PRO A 144 5.55 -23.11 -12.17
C PRO A 144 4.44 -22.16 -11.68
N TYR A 145 4.69 -20.85 -11.60
CA TYR A 145 3.75 -19.85 -11.07
C TYR A 145 3.81 -18.54 -11.86
N VAL A 146 2.67 -17.84 -11.96
CA VAL A 146 2.53 -16.57 -12.70
C VAL A 146 3.26 -15.42 -11.99
N TYR A 147 3.12 -15.31 -10.66
CA TYR A 147 3.81 -14.30 -9.87
C TYR A 147 5.22 -14.80 -9.55
N PHE A 148 6.23 -14.28 -10.25
CA PHE A 148 7.59 -14.82 -10.25
C PHE A 148 8.65 -13.75 -10.02
N TYR A 149 9.52 -14.01 -9.05
CA TYR A 149 10.74 -13.28 -8.73
C TYR A 149 11.95 -14.13 -9.14
N PRO A 150 12.74 -13.74 -10.16
CA PRO A 150 13.95 -14.49 -10.55
C PRO A 150 15.00 -14.42 -9.44
N GLY A 151 15.18 -15.52 -8.72
CA GLY A 151 16.24 -15.73 -7.74
C GLY A 151 17.55 -16.03 -8.47
N LEU A 152 17.75 -17.30 -8.85
CA LEU A 152 18.91 -17.71 -9.63
C LEU A 152 18.77 -17.39 -11.13
N THR A 153 19.60 -16.47 -11.59
CA THR A 153 19.90 -16.08 -12.97
C THR A 153 21.18 -16.78 -13.44
N ASN A 154 21.48 -16.79 -14.74
CA ASN A 154 22.71 -17.41 -15.25
C ASN A 154 23.79 -16.32 -15.40
N SER A 155 24.98 -16.55 -14.84
CA SER A 155 26.13 -15.63 -14.91
C SER A 155 26.63 -15.39 -16.34
N SER A 156 26.27 -16.23 -17.31
CA SER A 156 26.52 -16.01 -18.74
C SER A 156 25.39 -15.25 -19.45
N TRP A 157 24.59 -14.44 -18.76
CA TRP A 157 23.52 -13.64 -19.39
C TRP A 157 24.08 -12.56 -20.30
N ASP A 158 25.16 -11.89 -19.88
CA ASP A 158 25.90 -10.93 -20.67
C ASP A 158 27.34 -10.80 -20.14
N SER A 159 28.28 -10.32 -20.96
CA SER A 159 29.66 -10.04 -20.51
C SER A 159 29.77 -8.76 -19.64
N ILE A 160 28.63 -8.20 -19.27
CA ILE A 160 28.42 -6.88 -18.64
C ILE A 160 28.05 -7.03 -17.14
N GLY A 161 27.95 -8.27 -16.61
CA GLY A 161 27.98 -8.52 -15.16
C GLY A 161 26.64 -8.47 -14.42
N ILE A 162 25.61 -9.16 -14.92
CA ILE A 162 24.40 -9.43 -14.13
C ILE A 162 24.72 -10.48 -13.07
N ASP A 163 24.43 -10.19 -11.80
CA ASP A 163 24.62 -11.11 -10.66
C ASP A 163 23.92 -12.47 -10.90
N TYR A 164 24.53 -13.56 -10.43
CA TYR A 164 23.97 -14.92 -10.46
C TYR A 164 22.75 -15.11 -9.53
N SER A 165 22.54 -14.18 -8.60
CA SER A 165 21.37 -14.09 -7.74
C SER A 165 20.80 -12.67 -7.83
N PHE A 166 19.65 -12.52 -8.48
CA PHE A 166 19.04 -11.21 -8.73
C PHE A 166 18.12 -10.80 -7.57
N TYR A 167 17.27 -11.72 -7.09
CA TYR A 167 16.62 -11.60 -5.78
C TYR A 167 17.19 -12.65 -4.81
N ASP A 168 17.60 -12.21 -3.61
CA ASP A 168 17.95 -13.11 -2.50
C ASP A 168 16.71 -13.34 -1.61
N SER A 169 16.20 -14.57 -1.62
CA SER A 169 15.06 -14.99 -0.80
C SER A 169 15.28 -14.80 0.70
N ASN A 170 16.53 -14.71 1.17
CA ASN A 170 16.87 -14.47 2.57
C ASN A 170 16.79 -12.99 2.98
N LYS A 171 16.90 -12.04 2.04
CA LYS A 171 16.68 -10.61 2.31
C LYS A 171 15.19 -10.30 2.35
N ILE A 172 14.43 -10.83 1.40
CA ILE A 172 12.97 -10.73 1.42
C ILE A 172 12.46 -11.33 2.74
N LYS A 173 11.70 -10.55 3.53
CA LYS A 173 11.01 -11.00 4.76
C LYS A 173 9.51 -11.21 4.55
N GLY A 174 9.02 -10.95 3.34
CA GLY A 174 7.65 -11.24 2.94
C GLY A 174 7.31 -12.73 2.91
N ARG A 175 6.01 -13.01 2.96
CA ARG A 175 5.42 -14.32 2.65
C ARG A 175 5.72 -14.66 1.19
N ILE A 176 6.52 -15.69 0.93
CA ILE A 176 6.95 -16.08 -0.43
C ILE A 176 7.05 -17.61 -0.57
N ASN A 177 7.04 -18.09 -1.81
CA ASN A 177 7.15 -19.50 -2.16
C ASN A 177 8.55 -19.80 -2.75
N ILE A 178 9.41 -20.48 -1.99
CA ILE A 178 10.79 -20.81 -2.35
C ILE A 178 10.82 -22.26 -2.86
N ASP A 179 11.02 -22.46 -4.17
CA ASP A 179 11.09 -23.80 -4.80
C ASP A 179 9.94 -24.77 -4.43
N GLY A 180 8.74 -24.24 -4.23
CA GLY A 180 7.54 -25.00 -3.84
C GLY A 180 7.28 -25.05 -2.33
N ARG A 181 8.13 -24.43 -1.50
CA ARG A 181 7.97 -24.33 -0.05
C ARG A 181 7.60 -22.90 0.33
N ILE A 182 6.38 -22.70 0.84
CA ILE A 182 5.98 -21.40 1.39
C ILE A 182 6.74 -21.15 2.69
N ARG A 183 7.33 -19.95 2.80
CA ARG A 183 7.84 -19.41 4.05
C ARG A 183 6.92 -18.27 4.49
N ASP A 184 6.49 -18.31 5.75
CA ASP A 184 5.65 -17.26 6.33
C ASP A 184 6.43 -15.93 6.49
N GLY A 185 5.68 -14.84 6.60
CA GLY A 185 6.17 -13.47 6.70
C GLY A 185 5.02 -12.46 6.61
N TYR A 186 5.34 -11.16 6.55
CA TYR A 186 4.29 -10.15 6.29
C TYR A 186 3.79 -10.28 4.84
N ALA A 187 2.50 -10.01 4.59
CA ALA A 187 1.93 -10.05 3.25
C ALA A 187 2.69 -9.07 2.33
N MET A 188 3.32 -9.59 1.27
CA MET A 188 4.22 -8.78 0.45
C MET A 188 3.44 -7.83 -0.46
N CYS A 189 3.97 -6.62 -0.64
CA CYS A 189 3.32 -5.51 -1.34
C CYS A 189 4.09 -5.18 -2.62
N ASP A 190 3.46 -5.27 -3.78
CA ASP A 190 4.04 -5.07 -5.11
C ASP A 190 2.98 -4.69 -6.17
N MET A 191 3.35 -4.70 -7.46
CA MET A 191 2.46 -4.37 -8.58
C MET A 191 1.25 -5.32 -8.75
N TYR A 192 1.24 -6.48 -8.09
CA TYR A 192 0.13 -7.42 -8.09
C TYR A 192 -0.66 -7.34 -6.76
N ASN A 193 0.03 -7.29 -5.62
CA ASN A 193 -0.59 -7.15 -4.31
C ASN A 193 -0.44 -5.72 -3.76
N HIS A 194 -1.51 -4.93 -3.89
CA HIS A 194 -1.53 -3.52 -3.55
C HIS A 194 -1.37 -3.26 -2.05
N ALA A 195 -0.95 -2.05 -1.68
CA ALA A 195 -0.83 -1.65 -0.27
C ALA A 195 -2.22 -1.60 0.40
N VAL A 196 -2.34 -2.12 1.62
CA VAL A 196 -3.52 -1.87 2.49
C VAL A 196 -3.75 -0.36 2.69
N ARG A 197 -4.90 0.04 3.21
CA ARG A 197 -5.17 1.44 3.57
C ARG A 197 -4.30 1.84 4.78
N TYR A 198 -3.85 3.08 4.88
CA TYR A 198 -2.81 3.51 5.83
C TYR A 198 -3.06 3.11 7.30
N PRO A 199 -4.29 3.21 7.85
CA PRO A 199 -4.54 2.82 9.24
C PRO A 199 -4.34 1.32 9.50
N GLU A 200 -4.61 0.46 8.52
CA GLU A 200 -4.31 -0.97 8.61
C GLU A 200 -2.80 -1.22 8.51
N GLU A 201 -2.09 -0.42 7.71
CA GLU A 201 -0.63 -0.50 7.56
C GLU A 201 0.08 -0.15 8.88
N GLU A 202 -0.34 0.94 9.51
CA GLU A 202 0.16 1.36 10.82
C GLU A 202 -0.19 0.35 11.92
N ARG A 203 -1.39 -0.23 11.91
CA ARG A 203 -1.80 -1.29 12.85
C ARG A 203 -0.96 -2.56 12.67
N LEU A 204 -0.68 -2.96 11.43
CA LEU A 204 0.17 -4.11 11.12
C LEU A 204 1.64 -3.86 11.50
N TYR A 205 2.15 -2.66 11.26
CA TYR A 205 3.48 -2.22 11.70
C TYR A 205 3.60 -2.23 13.22
N ASN A 206 2.67 -1.60 13.94
CA ASN A 206 2.70 -1.54 15.39
C ASN A 206 2.56 -2.94 16.01
N LYS A 207 1.74 -3.85 15.44
CA LYS A 207 1.73 -5.26 15.85
C LYS A 207 3.09 -5.92 15.66
N ALA A 208 3.71 -5.78 14.49
CA ALA A 208 5.02 -6.37 14.21
C ALA A 208 6.13 -5.83 15.13
N LYS A 209 6.11 -4.51 15.41
CA LYS A 209 6.98 -3.83 16.38
C LYS A 209 6.80 -4.37 17.79
N THR A 210 5.57 -4.53 18.26
CA THR A 210 5.29 -5.13 19.58
C THR A 210 5.77 -6.57 19.65
N SER A 211 5.53 -7.39 18.62
CA SER A 211 6.03 -8.78 18.56
C SER A 211 7.56 -8.86 18.56
N ALA A 212 8.26 -7.97 17.85
CA ALA A 212 9.73 -7.93 17.86
C ALA A 212 10.28 -7.59 19.25
N ILE A 213 9.75 -6.54 19.89
CA ILE A 213 10.15 -6.12 21.24
C ILE A 213 9.93 -7.25 22.26
N LEU A 214 8.80 -7.96 22.20
CA LEU A 214 8.50 -9.09 23.07
C LEU A 214 9.37 -10.33 22.79
N GLY A 215 9.84 -10.51 21.56
CA GLY A 215 10.75 -11.59 21.17
C GLY A 215 12.23 -11.30 21.44
N GLY A 216 12.60 -10.06 21.78
CA GLY A 216 14.00 -9.61 21.81
C GLY A 216 14.63 -9.41 20.43
N GLU A 217 13.81 -9.41 19.37
CA GLU A 217 14.23 -9.25 17.98
C GLU A 217 14.37 -7.76 17.59
N PRO A 218 15.17 -7.42 16.57
CA PRO A 218 15.23 -6.07 16.04
C PRO A 218 13.85 -5.56 15.62
N VAL A 219 13.51 -4.34 16.05
CA VAL A 219 12.26 -3.67 15.64
C VAL A 219 12.23 -3.55 14.12
N PRO A 220 11.14 -3.95 13.44
CA PRO A 220 11.02 -3.78 12.00
C PRO A 220 11.09 -2.32 11.59
N GLU A 221 11.74 -2.08 10.47
CA GLU A 221 11.80 -0.78 9.81
C GLU A 221 10.42 -0.38 9.24
N ILE A 222 10.16 0.92 9.18
CA ILE A 222 8.93 1.45 8.58
C ILE A 222 8.90 1.18 7.06
N SER A 223 7.70 1.10 6.47
CA SER A 223 7.59 1.01 5.01
C SER A 223 7.96 2.33 4.33
N LEU A 224 8.26 2.26 3.02
CA LEU A 224 8.47 3.44 2.19
C LEU A 224 7.25 4.36 2.20
N ARG A 225 6.03 3.80 2.21
CA ARG A 225 4.82 4.59 2.39
C ARG A 225 4.78 5.30 3.73
N MET A 226 5.06 4.60 4.83
CA MET A 226 5.09 5.20 6.16
C MET A 226 6.16 6.29 6.28
N LEU A 227 7.30 6.15 5.60
CA LEU A 227 8.29 7.22 5.48
C LEU A 227 7.75 8.42 4.66
N LEU A 228 7.06 8.19 3.54
CA LEU A 228 6.44 9.25 2.73
C LEU A 228 5.34 10.01 3.49
N GLU A 229 4.52 9.31 4.27
CA GLU A 229 3.54 9.90 5.19
C GLU A 229 4.26 10.76 6.24
N LYS A 230 5.27 10.18 6.92
CA LYS A 230 6.06 10.88 7.93
C LYS A 230 6.74 12.15 7.40
N ILE A 231 7.22 12.13 6.16
CA ILE A 231 7.80 13.30 5.46
C ILE A 231 6.77 14.44 5.22
N ASN A 232 5.47 14.14 5.29
CA ASN A 232 4.39 15.12 5.16
C ASN A 232 3.74 15.52 6.50
N THR A 233 3.77 14.65 7.52
CA THR A 233 3.03 14.85 8.78
C THR A 233 3.89 15.05 10.03
N ALA A 234 5.17 14.66 10.02
CA ALA A 234 6.04 14.82 11.19
C ALA A 234 6.41 16.29 11.46
N PRO A 235 6.63 16.68 12.73
CA PRO A 235 7.17 18.00 13.06
C PRO A 235 8.51 18.24 12.34
N PRO A 236 8.76 19.44 11.78
CA PRO A 236 9.97 19.71 10.98
C PRO A 236 11.31 19.43 11.69
N GLU A 237 11.33 19.47 13.02
CA GLU A 237 12.50 19.14 13.84
C GLU A 237 12.84 17.64 13.86
N GLU A 238 11.87 16.73 13.64
CA GLU A 238 12.13 15.28 13.63
C GLU A 238 12.84 14.81 12.36
N LEU A 239 12.57 15.47 11.23
CA LEU A 239 13.17 15.18 9.92
C LEU A 239 14.17 16.26 9.47
N LYS A 240 14.71 17.02 10.41
CA LYS A 240 15.69 18.07 10.17
C LYS A 240 17.04 17.47 9.81
N ASN A 241 17.61 17.89 8.68
CA ASN A 241 18.90 17.43 8.15
C ASN A 241 18.98 15.91 7.84
N ILE A 242 17.84 15.25 7.55
CA ILE A 242 17.88 13.86 7.08
C ILE A 242 18.60 13.74 5.73
N ILE A 243 19.30 12.64 5.52
CA ILE A 243 19.86 12.26 4.21
C ILE A 243 19.05 11.09 3.65
N LEU A 244 18.63 11.21 2.39
CA LEU A 244 17.89 10.16 1.68
C LEU A 244 18.72 9.64 0.51
N ILE A 245 19.07 8.34 0.53
CA ILE A 245 19.81 7.69 -0.55
C ILE A 245 18.95 6.58 -1.16
N ASN A 246 18.79 6.61 -2.49
CA ASN A 246 18.09 5.57 -3.24
C ASN A 246 19.08 4.50 -3.71
N LEU A 247 18.94 3.27 -3.18
CA LEU A 247 19.75 2.12 -3.58
C LEU A 247 19.10 1.31 -4.71
N ASN A 248 17.81 1.52 -4.99
CA ASN A 248 17.15 0.92 -6.16
C ASN A 248 17.58 1.58 -7.51
N GLY A 249 18.45 2.60 -7.47
CA GLY A 249 19.16 3.15 -8.63
C GLY A 249 18.75 4.57 -8.98
N GLU A 250 18.48 4.82 -10.27
CA GLU A 250 18.01 6.11 -10.78
C GLU A 250 16.54 6.38 -10.42
N LEU A 251 15.67 5.39 -10.66
CA LEU A 251 14.23 5.50 -10.40
C LEU A 251 13.92 5.30 -8.91
N LEU A 252 13.10 6.18 -8.35
CA LEU A 252 12.57 6.00 -7.00
C LEU A 252 11.40 5.01 -7.02
N PRO A 253 11.44 3.91 -6.23
CA PRO A 253 10.28 3.03 -6.08
C PRO A 253 9.08 3.79 -5.51
N LEU A 254 7.86 3.40 -5.90
CA LEU A 254 6.61 3.94 -5.37
C LEU A 254 5.73 2.82 -4.79
N PRO A 255 5.07 3.03 -3.64
CA PRO A 255 4.14 2.05 -3.10
C PRO A 255 2.89 1.93 -4.00
N PRO A 256 2.36 0.71 -4.21
CA PRO A 256 1.20 0.44 -5.08
C PRO A 256 -0.10 0.84 -4.37
N MET A 257 -0.36 2.15 -4.29
CA MET A 257 -1.48 2.72 -3.54
C MET A 257 -2.74 2.91 -4.40
N ARG A 258 -3.87 2.47 -3.85
CA ARG A 258 -5.26 2.66 -4.31
C ARG A 258 -6.12 2.99 -3.10
N ASN A 259 -6.99 4.00 -3.17
CA ASN A 259 -7.93 4.29 -2.07
C ASN A 259 -9.16 3.37 -2.11
N TYR A 260 -9.57 2.87 -3.28
CA TYR A 260 -10.56 1.79 -3.41
C TYR A 260 -10.10 0.53 -2.67
N SER A 261 -11.07 -0.18 -2.09
CA SER A 261 -10.85 -1.45 -1.38
C SER A 261 -10.96 -2.66 -2.30
N ASP A 262 -10.20 -3.71 -2.00
CA ASP A 262 -10.31 -5.00 -2.69
C ASP A 262 -11.62 -5.68 -2.29
N ALA A 263 -12.35 -6.24 -3.25
CA ALA A 263 -13.61 -6.92 -2.97
C ALA A 263 -13.40 -8.23 -2.20
N ALA A 264 -14.29 -8.50 -1.25
CA ALA A 264 -14.42 -9.77 -0.55
C ALA A 264 -14.77 -10.89 -1.55
N LYS A 265 -14.21 -12.07 -1.31
CA LYS A 265 -14.24 -13.25 -2.19
C LYS A 265 -14.42 -14.49 -1.32
N ASP A 266 -15.54 -15.18 -1.42
CA ASP A 266 -15.71 -16.51 -0.81
C ASP A 266 -15.48 -17.59 -1.87
N LEU A 267 -14.24 -18.07 -1.95
CA LEU A 267 -13.83 -19.05 -2.96
C LEU A 267 -14.37 -20.47 -2.69
N GLN A 268 -15.01 -20.71 -1.54
CA GLN A 268 -15.56 -22.01 -1.19
C GLN A 268 -17.05 -22.10 -1.55
N ASN A 269 -17.86 -21.13 -1.09
CA ASN A 269 -19.32 -21.17 -1.26
C ASN A 269 -19.81 -20.35 -2.47
N PHE A 270 -19.10 -19.29 -2.85
CA PHE A 270 -19.55 -18.32 -3.86
C PHE A 270 -18.42 -17.98 -4.85
N GLN A 271 -17.95 -19.00 -5.59
CA GLN A 271 -16.89 -18.83 -6.59
C GLN A 271 -17.22 -17.70 -7.57
N ASN A 272 -16.20 -16.95 -7.99
CA ASN A 272 -16.31 -15.77 -8.88
C ASN A 272 -17.19 -14.60 -8.40
N VAL A 273 -17.96 -14.72 -7.31
CA VAL A 273 -18.70 -13.62 -6.67
C VAL A 273 -17.74 -12.68 -5.94
N ARG A 274 -18.02 -11.38 -6.01
CA ARG A 274 -17.24 -10.31 -5.40
C ARG A 274 -18.18 -9.31 -4.72
N VAL A 275 -17.86 -8.89 -3.50
CA VAL A 275 -18.63 -7.89 -2.76
C VAL A 275 -17.71 -6.82 -2.17
N VAL A 276 -18.07 -5.55 -2.32
CA VAL A 276 -17.31 -4.42 -1.80
C VAL A 276 -18.23 -3.28 -1.39
N THR A 277 -17.85 -2.56 -0.33
CA THR A 277 -18.46 -1.30 0.06
C THR A 277 -17.43 -0.18 -0.10
N HIS A 278 -17.83 0.93 -0.74
CA HIS A 278 -17.03 2.16 -0.81
C HIS A 278 -17.85 3.33 -0.25
N PRO A 279 -17.27 4.24 0.53
CA PRO A 279 -17.93 5.51 0.85
C PRO A 279 -17.96 6.39 -0.40
N GLU A 280 -18.98 7.24 -0.55
CA GLU A 280 -19.06 8.20 -1.66
C GLU A 280 -17.94 9.25 -1.62
N ASN A 281 -17.44 9.59 -0.43
CA ASN A 281 -16.29 10.47 -0.23
C ASN A 281 -15.28 9.83 0.73
N ILE A 282 -13.99 10.15 0.58
CA ILE A 282 -12.99 9.72 1.57
C ILE A 282 -13.08 10.55 2.87
N GLN A 283 -13.56 11.79 2.78
CA GLN A 283 -13.65 12.75 3.87
C GLN A 283 -15.06 13.38 3.88
N TYR A 284 -15.63 13.55 5.07
CA TYR A 284 -16.91 14.20 5.31
C TYR A 284 -16.75 15.33 6.33
N ALA A 285 -17.57 16.38 6.23
CA ALA A 285 -17.60 17.42 7.24
C ALA A 285 -18.39 16.96 8.49
N SER A 286 -18.09 17.56 9.65
CA SER A 286 -18.79 17.30 10.92
C SER A 286 -20.31 17.44 10.75
N GLY A 287 -21.08 16.43 11.17
CA GLY A 287 -22.54 16.43 11.04
C GLY A 287 -23.07 16.28 9.60
N SER A 288 -22.25 15.84 8.65
CA SER A 288 -22.71 15.46 7.31
C SER A 288 -23.12 13.99 7.26
N ALA A 289 -24.22 13.69 6.57
CA ALA A 289 -24.60 12.30 6.30
C ALA A 289 -23.53 11.56 5.50
N VAL A 290 -23.20 10.34 5.92
CA VAL A 290 -22.25 9.45 5.25
C VAL A 290 -22.99 8.46 4.38
N ASN A 291 -22.74 8.50 3.08
CA ASN A 291 -23.27 7.54 2.12
C ASN A 291 -22.25 6.44 1.82
N LEU A 292 -22.61 5.18 2.05
CA LEU A 292 -21.86 3.98 1.69
C LEU A 292 -22.57 3.27 0.54
N ARG A 293 -21.84 2.96 -0.55
CA ARG A 293 -22.35 2.22 -1.70
C ARG A 293 -21.85 0.78 -1.69
N VAL A 294 -22.76 -0.16 -1.85
CA VAL A 294 -22.49 -1.59 -1.79
C VAL A 294 -22.67 -2.21 -3.18
N TYR A 295 -21.63 -2.91 -3.64
CA TYR A 295 -21.54 -3.51 -4.96
C TYR A 295 -21.39 -5.02 -4.79
N SER A 296 -22.29 -5.80 -5.38
CA SER A 296 -22.23 -7.26 -5.45
C SER A 296 -22.24 -7.68 -6.91
N TYR A 297 -21.19 -8.34 -7.37
CA TYR A 297 -20.96 -8.62 -8.78
C TYR A 297 -20.21 -9.94 -9.00
N VAL A 298 -20.14 -10.39 -10.24
CA VAL A 298 -19.43 -11.61 -10.66
C VAL A 298 -18.33 -11.31 -11.67
N LEU A 299 -17.26 -12.11 -11.68
CA LEU A 299 -16.13 -11.92 -12.60
C LEU A 299 -16.47 -12.26 -14.07
N ASN A 300 -17.35 -13.24 -14.28
CA ASN A 300 -17.86 -13.61 -15.60
C ASN A 300 -19.38 -13.42 -15.59
N PRO A 301 -19.93 -12.27 -16.02
CA PRO A 301 -21.37 -12.06 -15.98
C PRO A 301 -22.18 -13.14 -16.71
N GLU A 302 -21.73 -13.60 -17.88
CA GLU A 302 -22.50 -14.57 -18.70
C GLU A 302 -22.50 -16.01 -18.14
N ASP A 303 -21.72 -16.30 -17.10
CA ASP A 303 -21.75 -17.59 -16.40
C ASP A 303 -22.89 -17.66 -15.35
N TRP A 304 -23.71 -16.60 -15.22
CA TRP A 304 -24.69 -16.41 -14.14
C TRP A 304 -26.05 -15.90 -14.65
N ASP A 305 -27.14 -16.48 -14.13
CA ASP A 305 -28.52 -16.08 -14.44
C ASP A 305 -28.81 -14.61 -14.08
N THR A 306 -29.63 -13.94 -14.90
CA THR A 306 -29.83 -12.48 -14.86
C THR A 306 -30.57 -11.95 -13.62
N ASP A 307 -31.14 -12.83 -12.82
CA ASP A 307 -31.81 -12.60 -11.54
C ASP A 307 -31.04 -13.18 -10.34
N ALA A 308 -29.87 -13.81 -10.56
CA ALA A 308 -29.08 -14.44 -9.51
C ALA A 308 -28.74 -13.46 -8.36
N SER A 309 -28.90 -13.94 -7.12
CA SER A 309 -28.71 -13.18 -5.89
C SER A 309 -27.65 -13.79 -4.96
N LEU A 310 -27.22 -12.99 -4.00
CA LEU A 310 -26.43 -13.41 -2.86
C LEU A 310 -27.29 -13.30 -1.58
N PRO A 311 -27.51 -14.39 -0.82
CA PRO A 311 -28.47 -14.38 0.30
C PRO A 311 -28.14 -13.43 1.44
N ALA A 312 -26.85 -13.18 1.69
CA ALA A 312 -26.39 -12.27 2.73
C ALA A 312 -25.08 -11.56 2.36
N ILE A 313 -25.05 -10.26 2.61
CA ILE A 313 -23.84 -9.43 2.69
C ILE A 313 -23.82 -8.83 4.09
N THR A 314 -22.70 -8.96 4.80
CA THR A 314 -22.50 -8.30 6.09
C THR A 314 -21.57 -7.11 5.96
N ILE A 315 -21.93 -6.00 6.60
CA ILE A 315 -21.20 -4.73 6.65
C ILE A 315 -21.06 -4.35 8.11
N TYR A 316 -19.86 -4.47 8.65
CA TYR A 316 -19.54 -4.16 10.04
C TYR A 316 -18.84 -2.80 10.12
N ILE A 317 -19.50 -1.86 10.80
CA ILE A 317 -18.98 -0.54 11.13
C ILE A 317 -18.29 -0.68 12.49
N LYS A 318 -16.95 -0.72 12.48
CA LYS A 318 -16.17 -0.90 13.71
C LYS A 318 -16.32 0.30 14.65
N ASP A 319 -16.15 0.02 15.94
CA ASP A 319 -15.85 1.00 17.00
C ASP A 319 -17.00 2.02 17.23
N ILE A 320 -18.24 1.68 16.82
CA ILE A 320 -19.45 2.47 17.07
C ILE A 320 -20.76 1.64 17.03
N GLU A 321 -21.60 1.79 18.05
CA GLU A 321 -23.00 1.35 18.03
C GLU A 321 -23.91 2.51 17.61
N ILE A 322 -24.65 2.35 16.51
CA ILE A 322 -25.60 3.34 15.99
C ILE A 322 -27.01 2.88 16.42
N ASN A 323 -27.30 3.04 17.71
CA ASN A 323 -28.50 2.47 18.36
C ASN A 323 -29.83 3.17 17.98
N GLU A 324 -29.76 4.35 17.36
CA GLU A 324 -30.90 5.08 16.79
C GLU A 324 -31.13 4.62 15.35
N SER A 325 -32.11 3.74 15.13
CA SER A 325 -32.34 3.08 13.83
C SER A 325 -32.81 4.02 12.73
N ASP A 326 -33.33 5.19 13.07
CA ASP A 326 -33.68 6.29 12.16
C ASP A 326 -32.45 7.01 11.58
N LYS A 327 -31.26 6.86 12.20
CA LYS A 327 -29.99 7.34 11.64
C LYS A 327 -29.39 6.43 10.58
N ILE A 328 -29.93 5.23 10.34
CA ILE A 328 -29.47 4.32 9.28
C ILE A 328 -30.60 4.14 8.26
N ARG A 329 -30.43 4.75 7.09
CA ARG A 329 -31.41 4.75 6.00
C ARG A 329 -30.85 3.94 4.83
N VAL A 330 -31.57 2.89 4.42
CA VAL A 330 -31.10 1.93 3.40
C VAL A 330 -31.99 1.94 2.17
N ASP A 331 -31.39 2.25 1.03
CA ASP A 331 -31.99 2.12 -0.30
C ASP A 331 -31.48 0.84 -0.99
N LYS A 332 -32.36 0.13 -1.72
CA LYS A 332 -31.99 -1.01 -2.58
C LYS A 332 -32.40 -0.71 -4.02
N ILE A 333 -31.48 -0.92 -4.96
CA ILE A 333 -31.76 -0.85 -6.40
C ILE A 333 -32.02 -2.26 -6.91
N ILE A 334 -33.27 -2.57 -7.26
CA ILE A 334 -33.69 -3.85 -7.87
C ILE A 334 -34.03 -3.66 -9.34
N GLY A 335 -33.97 -4.74 -10.12
CA GLY A 335 -34.19 -4.74 -11.57
C GLY A 335 -33.27 -5.72 -12.30
N SER A 336 -33.66 -6.08 -13.52
CA SER A 336 -33.01 -7.07 -14.39
C SER A 336 -33.23 -6.74 -15.87
N ASN A 337 -32.87 -7.66 -16.76
CA ASN A 337 -33.19 -7.60 -18.19
C ASN A 337 -34.71 -7.70 -18.49
N VAL A 338 -35.55 -8.08 -17.52
CA VAL A 338 -37.02 -8.18 -17.69
C VAL A 338 -37.80 -7.29 -16.72
N ILE A 339 -37.34 -7.11 -15.48
CA ILE A 339 -37.95 -6.19 -14.51
C ILE A 339 -37.26 -4.82 -14.64
N ASP A 340 -38.04 -3.76 -14.83
CA ASP A 340 -37.51 -2.40 -14.93
C ASP A 340 -36.79 -1.97 -13.63
N TYR A 341 -35.64 -1.30 -13.75
CA TYR A 341 -34.86 -0.94 -12.57
C TYR A 341 -35.54 0.15 -11.76
N ASN A 342 -35.69 -0.09 -10.46
CA ASN A 342 -36.27 0.84 -9.51
C ASN A 342 -35.43 0.89 -8.23
N ARG A 343 -35.39 2.07 -7.60
CA ARG A 343 -34.84 2.25 -6.26
C ARG A 343 -35.98 2.19 -5.26
N ILE A 344 -35.94 1.22 -4.35
CA ILE A 344 -36.79 1.23 -3.17
C ILE A 344 -36.04 2.03 -2.10
N THR A 345 -36.59 3.19 -1.74
CA THR A 345 -35.95 4.17 -0.85
C THR A 345 -36.38 3.99 0.60
N ASN A 346 -35.46 4.13 1.54
CA ASN A 346 -35.70 4.02 2.99
C ASN A 346 -36.52 2.77 3.36
N ILE A 347 -35.95 1.61 3.05
CA ILE A 347 -36.56 0.30 3.28
C ILE A 347 -36.75 0.06 4.79
N GLY A 348 -37.82 -0.65 5.16
CA GLY A 348 -38.03 -1.08 6.54
C GLY A 348 -37.12 -2.24 6.93
N LEU A 349 -36.63 -2.22 8.16
CA LEU A 349 -35.90 -3.33 8.79
C LEU A 349 -36.72 -4.62 8.74
N GLY A 350 -36.06 -5.74 8.45
CA GLY A 350 -36.70 -7.06 8.44
C GLY A 350 -35.84 -8.17 7.80
N PRO A 351 -36.16 -9.44 8.11
CA PRO A 351 -35.31 -10.59 7.77
C PRO A 351 -35.21 -10.88 6.26
N GLU A 352 -36.12 -10.33 5.45
CA GLU A 352 -36.16 -10.44 3.99
C GLU A 352 -35.51 -9.22 3.27
N THR A 353 -35.12 -8.18 4.03
CA THR A 353 -34.64 -6.90 3.48
C THR A 353 -33.25 -6.56 4.01
N PHE A 354 -33.17 -6.13 5.27
CA PHE A 354 -31.92 -5.97 6.00
C PHE A 354 -32.17 -5.97 7.51
N ASP A 355 -31.18 -6.48 8.24
CA ASP A 355 -31.15 -6.55 9.70
C ASP A 355 -30.00 -5.68 10.24
N ILE A 356 -30.20 -5.06 11.41
CA ILE A 356 -29.14 -4.38 12.18
C ILE A 356 -28.93 -5.14 13.50
N SER A 357 -27.68 -5.32 13.90
CA SER A 357 -27.28 -5.90 15.19
C SER A 357 -25.97 -5.30 15.67
N TYR A 358 -25.64 -5.48 16.95
CA TYR A 358 -24.47 -4.86 17.59
C TYR A 358 -23.52 -5.92 18.19
N PRO A 359 -22.77 -6.66 17.35
CA PRO A 359 -21.84 -7.68 17.83
C PRO A 359 -20.51 -7.06 18.28
N GLY A 360 -20.26 -7.01 19.59
CA GLY A 360 -18.94 -6.68 20.13
C GLY A 360 -18.72 -5.19 20.37
N ASP A 361 -18.18 -4.47 19.38
CA ASP A 361 -17.76 -3.06 19.49
C ASP A 361 -18.32 -2.15 18.38
N GLY A 362 -19.28 -2.64 17.59
CA GLY A 362 -19.66 -2.02 16.33
C GLY A 362 -21.05 -2.40 15.81
N THR A 363 -21.47 -1.72 14.75
CA THR A 363 -22.78 -1.89 14.12
C THR A 363 -22.68 -2.83 12.92
N LEU A 364 -23.37 -3.97 12.96
CA LEU A 364 -23.46 -4.93 11.86
C LEU A 364 -24.77 -4.76 11.10
N ILE A 365 -24.67 -4.29 9.85
CA ILE A 365 -25.77 -4.23 8.89
C ILE A 365 -25.68 -5.48 8.01
N THR A 366 -26.77 -6.26 7.93
CA THR A 366 -26.86 -7.47 7.10
C THR A 366 -27.88 -7.27 6.00
N LEU A 367 -27.44 -7.26 4.74
CA LEU A 367 -28.27 -7.00 3.56
C LEU A 367 -28.68 -8.33 2.91
N ARG A 368 -29.98 -8.49 2.60
CA ARG A 368 -30.59 -9.76 2.13
C ARG A 368 -30.87 -9.73 0.63
N GLU A 369 -30.69 -10.86 -0.04
CA GLU A 369 -30.98 -11.05 -1.47
C GLU A 369 -30.38 -9.95 -2.37
N SER A 370 -29.06 -9.77 -2.32
CA SER A 370 -28.36 -8.77 -3.12
C SER A 370 -28.10 -9.29 -4.54
N PRO A 371 -28.65 -8.69 -5.61
CA PRO A 371 -28.47 -9.24 -6.95
C PRO A 371 -27.01 -9.14 -7.43
N LEU A 372 -26.57 -10.13 -8.21
CA LEU A 372 -25.19 -10.28 -8.70
C LEU A 372 -24.98 -9.81 -10.14
N ARG A 373 -26.08 -9.69 -10.90
CA ARG A 373 -26.13 -9.28 -12.31
C ARG A 373 -26.72 -7.88 -12.46
N HIS A 374 -26.29 -7.12 -13.48
CA HIS A 374 -26.75 -5.76 -13.80
C HIS A 374 -27.15 -5.52 -15.28
N PRO A 375 -27.69 -6.50 -16.03
CA PRO A 375 -27.93 -6.36 -17.46
C PRO A 375 -28.93 -5.25 -17.79
N LYS A 376 -28.75 -4.61 -18.95
CA LYS A 376 -29.68 -3.64 -19.52
C LYS A 376 -31.08 -4.26 -19.69
N ASN A 377 -32.11 -3.50 -19.31
CA ASN A 377 -33.49 -3.78 -19.64
C ASN A 377 -33.81 -3.20 -21.03
N PRO A 378 -34.18 -4.03 -22.03
CA PRO A 378 -34.36 -3.59 -23.42
C PRO A 378 -35.67 -2.81 -23.65
N SER A 379 -36.56 -2.74 -22.66
CA SER A 379 -37.83 -2.01 -22.75
C SER A 379 -37.79 -0.62 -22.12
N SER A 380 -36.75 -0.29 -21.35
CA SER A 380 -36.67 0.97 -20.58
C SER A 380 -35.32 1.70 -20.67
N ASP A 381 -34.31 1.06 -21.26
CA ASP A 381 -32.90 1.49 -21.31
C ASP A 381 -32.27 1.73 -19.93
N LYS A 382 -32.79 1.09 -18.87
CA LYS A 382 -32.19 1.04 -17.54
C LYS A 382 -31.26 -0.18 -17.38
N GLY A 383 -30.48 -0.24 -16.31
CA GLY A 383 -29.41 -1.23 -16.15
C GLY A 383 -28.18 -0.93 -17.03
N LEU A 384 -27.16 -1.79 -16.96
CA LEU A 384 -25.88 -1.60 -17.66
C LEU A 384 -25.81 -2.43 -18.95
N ASP A 385 -25.47 -1.77 -20.06
CA ASP A 385 -25.24 -2.43 -21.35
C ASP A 385 -23.88 -3.14 -21.39
N VAL A 386 -23.80 -4.25 -22.13
CA VAL A 386 -22.57 -5.05 -22.33
C VAL A 386 -21.41 -4.21 -22.84
N ALA A 387 -21.67 -3.28 -23.78
CA ALA A 387 -20.65 -2.40 -24.35
C ALA A 387 -20.09 -1.36 -23.35
N ASN A 388 -20.79 -1.13 -22.24
CA ASN A 388 -20.41 -0.16 -21.21
C ASN A 388 -19.75 -0.81 -19.97
N ARG A 389 -19.47 -2.13 -20.01
CA ARG A 389 -18.82 -2.85 -18.92
C ARG A 389 -17.31 -2.58 -18.83
N LEU A 390 -16.82 -2.27 -17.64
CA LEU A 390 -15.39 -2.11 -17.39
C LEU A 390 -14.72 -3.49 -17.23
N TYR A 391 -13.76 -3.81 -18.10
CA TYR A 391 -13.06 -5.10 -18.13
C TYR A 391 -14.00 -6.33 -18.24
N VAL A 392 -15.12 -6.19 -18.99
CA VAL A 392 -16.19 -7.20 -19.11
C VAL A 392 -17.01 -7.39 -17.81
N LEU A 393 -16.66 -6.70 -16.71
CA LEU A 393 -17.37 -6.75 -15.43
C LEU A 393 -18.60 -5.83 -15.41
N GLU A 394 -19.66 -6.29 -14.76
CA GLU A 394 -20.81 -5.46 -14.38
C GLU A 394 -20.53 -4.70 -13.06
N TYR A 395 -19.35 -4.06 -12.99
CA TYR A 395 -18.82 -3.37 -11.81
C TYR A 395 -18.24 -2.01 -12.17
N ILE A 396 -18.91 -0.94 -11.73
CA ILE A 396 -18.49 0.46 -11.93
C ILE A 396 -18.64 1.18 -10.56
N PRO A 397 -17.56 1.26 -9.76
CA PRO A 397 -17.60 1.74 -8.38
C PRO A 397 -17.51 3.27 -8.21
N CYS A 398 -17.27 3.98 -9.30
CA CYS A 398 -17.10 5.44 -9.36
C CYS A 398 -18.42 6.17 -9.67
N PRO A 399 -18.48 7.49 -9.44
CA PRO A 399 -19.42 8.34 -10.18
C PRO A 399 -19.05 8.30 -11.67
N VAL A 400 -20.05 8.37 -12.54
CA VAL A 400 -19.86 8.35 -14.01
C VAL A 400 -20.13 9.72 -14.65
N GLU A 401 -20.61 10.66 -13.84
CA GLU A 401 -20.67 12.09 -14.14
C GLU A 401 -20.08 12.83 -12.93
N LYS A 402 -20.48 14.07 -12.66
CA LYS A 402 -19.96 14.86 -11.52
C LYS A 402 -20.21 14.19 -10.15
N ASP A 403 -21.22 13.34 -10.05
CA ASP A 403 -21.65 12.67 -8.83
C ASP A 403 -22.28 11.28 -9.15
N PHE A 404 -22.82 10.63 -8.13
CA PHE A 404 -23.44 9.30 -8.24
C PHE A 404 -24.94 9.33 -8.61
N SER A 405 -25.45 10.40 -9.23
CA SER A 405 -26.83 10.46 -9.73
C SER A 405 -27.09 9.53 -10.93
N LYS A 406 -26.04 9.19 -11.69
CA LYS A 406 -26.09 8.25 -12.81
C LYS A 406 -25.83 6.81 -12.36
N ASP A 407 -26.91 6.09 -12.06
CA ASP A 407 -26.88 4.69 -11.60
C ASP A 407 -27.76 3.79 -12.49
N LEU A 408 -28.00 2.55 -12.07
CA LEU A 408 -28.81 1.58 -12.81
C LEU A 408 -30.26 2.01 -13.05
N ILE A 409 -30.84 2.96 -12.28
CA ILE A 409 -32.19 3.48 -12.54
C ILE A 409 -32.23 4.57 -13.63
N SER A 410 -31.06 5.08 -14.04
CA SER A 410 -30.95 6.05 -15.14
C SER A 410 -31.21 5.38 -16.51
N LYS A 411 -32.01 6.06 -17.35
CA LYS A 411 -32.28 5.63 -18.73
C LYS A 411 -31.13 5.96 -19.68
N GLY A 412 -31.10 5.26 -20.81
CA GLY A 412 -30.20 5.53 -21.93
C GLY A 412 -28.89 4.74 -21.87
N ASP A 413 -28.16 4.78 -22.98
CA ASP A 413 -26.93 4.01 -23.16
C ASP A 413 -25.68 4.77 -22.70
N GLY A 414 -24.91 4.11 -21.85
CA GLY A 414 -23.71 4.65 -21.23
C GLY A 414 -23.33 3.86 -19.98
N ALA A 415 -22.12 4.08 -19.48
CA ALA A 415 -21.72 3.60 -18.16
C ALA A 415 -22.61 4.23 -17.07
N LYS A 416 -22.83 3.48 -15.99
CA LYS A 416 -23.71 3.80 -14.85
C LYS A 416 -23.10 3.19 -13.59
N ASN A 417 -23.21 3.88 -12.45
CA ASN A 417 -22.78 3.34 -11.17
C ASN A 417 -23.58 2.06 -10.83
N THR A 418 -22.89 0.95 -10.52
CA THR A 418 -23.52 -0.38 -10.34
C THR A 418 -23.77 -0.75 -8.87
N ALA A 419 -23.97 0.23 -7.99
CA ALA A 419 -24.32 -0.05 -6.60
C ALA A 419 -25.70 -0.71 -6.51
N ARG A 420 -25.82 -1.79 -5.74
CA ARG A 420 -27.11 -2.44 -5.45
C ARG A 420 -27.77 -1.91 -4.18
N TRP A 421 -26.97 -1.33 -3.28
CA TRP A 421 -27.47 -0.68 -2.07
C TRP A 421 -26.75 0.63 -1.80
N ILE A 422 -27.47 1.56 -1.19
CA ILE A 422 -26.95 2.81 -0.65
C ILE A 422 -27.36 2.84 0.82
N ILE A 423 -26.40 2.95 1.72
CA ILE A 423 -26.62 3.10 3.16
C ILE A 423 -26.23 4.53 3.51
N SER A 424 -27.21 5.37 3.84
CA SER A 424 -26.99 6.70 4.39
C SER A 424 -26.99 6.62 5.92
N ILE A 425 -25.99 7.24 6.55
CA ILE A 425 -25.82 7.26 8.00
C ILE A 425 -25.71 8.71 8.48
N ASP A 426 -26.63 9.11 9.35
CA ASP A 426 -26.72 10.47 9.88
C ASP A 426 -26.00 10.62 11.24
N ASP A 427 -25.61 11.85 11.59
CA ASP A 427 -25.08 12.27 12.90
C ASP A 427 -23.91 11.43 13.48
N LEU A 428 -23.09 10.81 12.63
CA LEU A 428 -21.85 10.17 13.05
C LEU A 428 -20.86 11.22 13.62
N PRO A 429 -20.27 10.99 14.80
CA PRO A 429 -19.30 11.91 15.40
C PRO A 429 -17.97 11.99 14.62
N ASN A 430 -17.16 13.00 14.91
CA ASN A 430 -15.88 13.23 14.23
C ASN A 430 -14.86 12.15 14.61
N ASN A 431 -14.64 11.18 13.73
CA ASN A 431 -13.68 10.09 13.90
C ASN A 431 -13.20 9.55 12.54
N GLN A 432 -12.29 8.58 12.57
CA GLN A 432 -11.99 7.69 11.45
C GLN A 432 -12.83 6.42 11.61
N TYR A 433 -13.54 6.03 10.57
CA TYR A 433 -14.36 4.82 10.59
C TYR A 433 -13.73 3.72 9.75
N THR A 434 -13.82 2.49 10.26
CA THR A 434 -13.44 1.27 9.53
C THR A 434 -14.70 0.51 9.15
N ILE A 435 -14.90 0.26 7.86
CA ILE A 435 -15.99 -0.55 7.33
C ILE A 435 -15.40 -1.88 6.85
N GLU A 436 -15.87 -2.98 7.44
CA GLU A 436 -15.51 -4.34 7.04
C GLU A 436 -16.70 -5.02 6.35
N THR A 437 -16.56 -5.35 5.06
CA THR A 437 -17.61 -5.99 4.25
C THR A 437 -17.25 -7.44 3.92
N ARG A 438 -18.22 -8.35 4.08
CA ARG A 438 -18.05 -9.81 3.90
C ARG A 438 -19.23 -10.42 3.14
N ILE A 439 -18.98 -11.55 2.48
CA ILE A 439 -20.00 -12.44 1.91
C ILE A 439 -20.51 -13.38 3.01
N GLY A 440 -21.83 -13.54 3.13
CA GLY A 440 -22.45 -14.37 4.17
C GLY A 440 -22.54 -13.68 5.53
N ASN A 441 -22.86 -14.47 6.57
CA ASN A 441 -23.08 -13.99 7.94
C ASN A 441 -21.86 -14.18 8.87
N ASP A 442 -20.78 -14.86 8.46
CA ASP A 442 -19.61 -15.12 9.33
C ASP A 442 -18.66 -13.91 9.40
N VAL A 443 -18.86 -13.10 10.44
CA VAL A 443 -18.03 -11.93 10.78
C VAL A 443 -16.59 -12.27 11.19
N THR A 444 -16.24 -13.55 11.37
CA THR A 444 -14.87 -13.98 11.73
C THR A 444 -13.99 -14.30 10.51
N THR A 445 -14.56 -14.23 9.30
CA THR A 445 -13.82 -14.37 8.04
C THR A 445 -12.89 -13.19 7.74
N GLY A 446 -11.94 -13.40 6.82
CA GLY A 446 -10.89 -12.44 6.48
C GLY A 446 -9.60 -12.59 7.28
N THR A 447 -9.37 -13.76 7.87
CA THR A 447 -8.11 -14.09 8.56
C THR A 447 -7.37 -15.17 7.79
N LEU A 448 -6.04 -15.26 7.95
CA LEU A 448 -5.21 -16.26 7.25
C LEU A 448 -5.73 -17.70 7.39
N ASN A 449 -6.44 -18.00 8.49
CA ASN A 449 -6.95 -19.33 8.83
C ASN A 449 -8.48 -19.48 8.67
N ASN A 450 -9.26 -18.39 8.54
CA ASN A 450 -10.69 -18.43 8.20
C ASN A 450 -11.00 -17.52 7.00
N ASN A 451 -11.27 -18.15 5.86
CA ASN A 451 -11.64 -17.55 4.57
C ASN A 451 -10.94 -16.19 4.31
N PRO A 452 -9.60 -16.17 4.15
CA PRO A 452 -8.79 -14.95 4.13
C PRO A 452 -9.16 -13.93 3.06
N SER A 453 -9.73 -14.39 1.93
CA SER A 453 -10.19 -13.52 0.85
C SER A 453 -11.58 -12.93 1.09
N ASN A 454 -12.35 -13.45 2.05
CA ASN A 454 -13.70 -12.99 2.35
C ASN A 454 -13.71 -11.82 3.33
N LEU A 455 -13.00 -10.74 3.00
CA LEU A 455 -13.04 -9.47 3.73
C LEU A 455 -12.56 -8.31 2.85
N SER A 456 -13.42 -7.32 2.69
CA SER A 456 -13.07 -6.00 2.17
C SER A 456 -12.99 -5.00 3.32
N LYS A 457 -11.96 -4.15 3.37
CA LYS A 457 -11.84 -3.07 4.35
C LYS A 457 -11.76 -1.70 3.67
N THR A 458 -12.66 -0.78 4.01
CA THR A 458 -12.59 0.63 3.58
C THR A 458 -12.61 1.58 4.78
N TYR A 459 -12.14 2.80 4.56
CA TYR A 459 -11.96 3.83 5.58
C TYR A 459 -12.41 5.19 5.04
N PHE A 460 -13.10 5.95 5.90
CA PHE A 460 -13.43 7.36 5.71
C PHE A 460 -13.22 8.14 7.02
N TRP A 461 -13.11 9.46 6.90
CA TRP A 461 -12.83 10.39 8.01
C TRP A 461 -13.91 11.46 8.10
N ILE A 462 -14.47 11.71 9.30
CA ILE A 462 -15.45 12.78 9.55
C ILE A 462 -14.80 13.88 10.39
N GLY A 463 -14.91 15.14 9.94
CA GLY A 463 -14.49 16.32 10.70
C GLY A 463 -12.98 16.45 10.93
N GLN A 464 -12.17 15.62 10.29
CA GLN A 464 -10.71 15.64 10.35
C GLN A 464 -10.10 15.35 8.97
N GLU A 465 -8.82 15.67 8.80
CA GLU A 465 -8.08 15.35 7.58
C GLU A 465 -7.70 13.85 7.53
N PRO A 466 -7.86 13.18 6.38
CA PRO A 466 -7.25 11.86 6.18
C PRO A 466 -5.71 11.99 6.07
N PRO A 467 -4.95 10.89 6.23
CA PRO A 467 -3.51 10.85 5.96
C PRO A 467 -3.17 11.35 4.56
N GLU A 468 -2.02 11.99 4.36
CA GLU A 468 -1.66 12.55 3.05
C GLU A 468 -1.48 11.45 1.99
N THR A 469 -0.96 10.27 2.35
CA THR A 469 -0.88 9.12 1.43
C THR A 469 -2.22 8.41 1.19
N GLU A 470 -3.31 8.82 1.84
CA GLU A 470 -4.68 8.41 1.53
C GLU A 470 -5.36 9.36 0.53
N LYS A 471 -4.86 10.60 0.39
CA LYS A 471 -5.32 11.61 -0.59
C LYS A 471 -4.82 11.36 -2.02
N TYR A 472 -3.98 10.32 -2.23
CA TYR A 472 -3.37 10.01 -3.52
C TYR A 472 -3.56 8.54 -3.92
N GLN A 473 -3.75 8.30 -5.22
CA GLN A 473 -3.49 7.01 -5.85
C GLN A 473 -2.18 7.09 -6.64
N PHE A 474 -1.41 6.00 -6.70
CA PHE A 474 -0.23 5.90 -7.59
C PHE A 474 -0.37 4.80 -8.66
N ILE A 475 -1.32 3.88 -8.49
CA ILE A 475 -1.69 2.89 -9.52
C ILE A 475 -3.22 2.88 -9.63
N GLY A 476 -3.81 3.85 -10.32
CA GLY A 476 -5.27 3.91 -10.50
C GLY A 476 -5.85 2.81 -11.40
N ASP A 477 -7.18 2.81 -11.57
CA ASP A 477 -7.77 2.38 -12.84
C ASP A 477 -7.63 3.58 -13.80
N PRO A 478 -6.91 3.45 -14.93
CA PRO A 478 -6.60 4.58 -15.81
C PRO A 478 -7.80 5.16 -16.59
N ARG A 479 -9.04 4.85 -16.17
CA ARG A 479 -10.30 5.30 -16.78
C ARG A 479 -11.35 5.76 -15.76
N CYS A 480 -11.00 5.82 -14.48
CA CYS A 480 -11.82 6.50 -13.45
C CYS A 480 -11.44 7.98 -13.27
N GLU A 481 -10.51 8.49 -14.09
CA GLU A 481 -10.23 9.92 -14.26
C GLU A 481 -10.78 10.37 -15.62
N LEU A 482 -11.94 11.03 -15.61
CA LEU A 482 -12.57 11.74 -16.73
C LEU A 482 -13.23 13.03 -16.19
#